data_AF-A0AAU0MB55-F1
#
_entry.id   AF-A0AAU0MB55-F1
#
_cell.length_a   1.000
_cell.length_b   1.000
_cell.length_c   1.000
_cell.angle_alpha   90.00
_cell.angle_beta   90.00
_cell.angle_gamma   90.00
#
_symmetry.space_group_name_H-M   'P 1'
#
loop_
_entity.id
_entity.type
_entity.pdbx_description
1 polymer ?
#
loop_
_entity_poly.entity_id
_entity_poly.type
_entity_poly.pdbx_seq_one_letter_code
_entity_poly.pdbx_strand_id
1 'polypeptide(L)'
;MVIGVIVTTVLFRGRTSGPAATGSPTFSGTPVISAAALLTTDDARRLDDKVTWTETLTQSRVDASTPRANCLTTDAQGVPLPQAAMVRNLQGGGDANTNVLNEAFQFGSVQDATTAATIWTTQLGACERPVSYLEGGWAVSNVGDSSAGVSAVVQDKTSVHHTVMLSRSGTVITVVDASRPNTTPDGAVVAGLLGTAVGRTCQAAGGACATDPSATDGVPPKTASNPDFLANADLPRITPGTGRWGGTDVATSFDFFGSQCEGKDLANVAGPTARRHRAYLIQEDAAAPQTFGVDEYILTFPDRQSADALVKDISGSIDGCDKAMLTAKVDKTDDLSAKGAGDRAVTGRSWVVTQQVNQTSKQKYRLALAQIDNSVIYLLVPTGDAYDFTNAQWKALGERAGVRLSSTL
;
A
#
# COMPACT_ATOMS: atom_id res chain seq x y z
N MET A 1 49.81 -3.82 -44.99
CA MET A 1 50.21 -4.22 -43.63
C MET A 1 49.04 -4.98 -43.03
N VAL A 2 49.22 -6.28 -42.84
CA VAL A 2 48.19 -7.27 -42.46
C VAL A 2 48.05 -7.25 -40.95
N ILE A 3 46.83 -7.16 -40.42
CA ILE A 3 46.55 -7.40 -38.99
C ILE A 3 45.73 -8.68 -38.90
N GLY A 4 46.36 -9.71 -38.33
CA GLY A 4 45.84 -11.07 -38.22
C GLY A 4 44.79 -11.21 -37.12
N VAL A 5 43.80 -12.06 -37.42
CA VAL A 5 42.76 -12.50 -36.50
C VAL A 5 43.32 -13.61 -35.62
N ILE A 6 43.31 -13.43 -34.30
CA ILE A 6 43.57 -14.50 -33.32
C ILE A 6 42.23 -15.09 -32.92
N VAL A 7 41.98 -16.34 -33.33
CA VAL A 7 40.86 -17.15 -32.86
C VAL A 7 41.36 -17.95 -31.66
N THR A 8 40.87 -17.63 -30.47
CA THR A 8 41.18 -18.38 -29.24
C THR A 8 40.08 -19.40 -28.99
N THR A 9 40.37 -20.67 -29.29
CA THR A 9 39.51 -21.82 -29.02
C THR A 9 39.53 -22.13 -27.52
N VAL A 10 38.45 -21.83 -26.79
CA VAL A 10 38.29 -22.29 -25.40
C VAL A 10 37.56 -23.63 -25.39
N LEU A 11 38.29 -24.66 -24.95
CA LEU A 11 37.81 -26.02 -24.72
C LEU A 11 36.73 -26.04 -23.63
N PHE A 12 35.51 -26.42 -23.99
CA PHE A 12 34.46 -26.77 -23.04
C PHE A 12 34.83 -28.07 -22.31
N ARG A 13 35.30 -27.94 -21.06
CA ARG A 13 35.37 -29.05 -20.11
C ARG A 13 33.95 -29.44 -19.69
N GLY A 14 33.71 -30.76 -19.64
CA GLY A 14 32.41 -31.37 -19.38
C GLY A 14 31.73 -30.85 -18.11
N ARG A 15 30.42 -30.63 -18.22
CA ARG A 15 29.51 -30.42 -17.09
C ARG A 15 29.53 -31.65 -16.21
N THR A 16 30.12 -31.52 -15.03
CA THR A 16 29.83 -32.39 -13.90
C THR A 16 28.35 -32.23 -13.55
N SER A 17 27.60 -33.32 -13.60
CA SER A 17 26.26 -33.46 -13.05
C SER A 17 26.25 -32.98 -11.59
N GLY A 18 25.62 -31.84 -11.34
CA GLY A 18 25.35 -31.36 -9.99
C GLY A 18 24.44 -32.32 -9.24
N PRO A 19 24.53 -32.38 -7.89
CA PRO A 19 23.71 -33.27 -7.10
C PRO A 19 22.22 -33.00 -7.33
N ALA A 20 21.47 -34.09 -7.44
CA ALA A 20 20.02 -34.09 -7.55
C ALA A 20 19.38 -33.21 -6.48
N ALA A 21 18.30 -32.53 -6.85
CA ALA A 21 17.47 -31.74 -5.97
C ALA A 21 17.19 -32.52 -4.66
N THR A 22 17.71 -32.00 -3.56
CA THR A 22 17.36 -32.43 -2.21
C THR A 22 15.85 -32.36 -2.04
N GLY A 23 15.29 -33.47 -1.55
CA GLY A 23 13.87 -33.80 -1.63
C GLY A 23 12.92 -32.70 -1.16
N SER A 24 11.75 -32.67 -1.81
CA SER A 24 10.57 -31.97 -1.29
C SER A 24 10.33 -32.42 0.15
N PRO A 25 10.09 -31.50 1.10
CA PRO A 25 9.77 -31.89 2.47
C PRO A 25 8.53 -32.78 2.46
N THR A 26 8.69 -34.02 2.90
CA THR A 26 7.55 -34.95 3.10
C THR A 26 6.77 -34.50 4.32
N PHE A 27 5.55 -34.03 4.07
CA PHE A 27 4.54 -33.78 5.10
C PHE A 27 4.08 -35.12 5.69
N SER A 28 4.13 -35.23 7.02
CA SER A 28 3.73 -36.42 7.78
C SER A 28 2.33 -36.30 8.40
N GLY A 29 1.60 -35.21 8.12
CA GLY A 29 0.19 -35.04 8.49
C GLY A 29 -0.78 -35.25 7.31
N THR A 30 -2.08 -35.23 7.58
CA THR A 30 -3.12 -35.16 6.53
C THR A 30 -3.43 -33.69 6.26
N PRO A 31 -3.49 -33.23 4.98
CA PRO A 31 -3.86 -31.85 4.69
C PRO A 31 -5.27 -31.56 5.20
N VAL A 32 -5.43 -30.46 5.93
CA VAL A 32 -6.73 -30.01 6.45
C VAL A 32 -7.45 -29.09 5.45
N ILE A 33 -6.74 -28.68 4.40
CA ILE A 33 -7.29 -27.92 3.28
C ILE A 33 -7.54 -28.84 2.07
N SER A 34 -8.65 -28.59 1.36
CA SER A 34 -9.04 -29.29 0.13
C SER A 34 -9.88 -28.37 -0.75
N ALA A 35 -10.28 -28.81 -1.95
CA ALA A 35 -11.19 -28.02 -2.81
C ALA A 35 -12.53 -27.69 -2.13
N ALA A 36 -12.98 -28.53 -1.19
CA ALA A 36 -14.21 -28.29 -0.42
C ALA A 36 -14.06 -27.17 0.62
N ALA A 37 -12.83 -26.80 0.98
CA ALA A 37 -12.56 -25.68 1.87
C ALA A 37 -12.70 -24.31 1.19
N LEU A 38 -12.62 -24.27 -0.15
CA LEU A 38 -12.62 -23.02 -0.91
C LEU A 38 -14.03 -22.51 -1.18
N LEU A 39 -14.17 -21.21 -1.44
CA LEU A 39 -15.43 -20.56 -1.85
C LEU A 39 -16.07 -21.26 -3.06
N THR A 40 -17.40 -21.20 -3.14
CA THR A 40 -18.17 -21.72 -4.29
C THR A 40 -18.74 -20.58 -5.11
N THR A 41 -19.28 -20.88 -6.29
CA THR A 41 -20.02 -19.90 -7.10
C THR A 41 -21.21 -19.30 -6.34
N ASP A 42 -21.85 -20.07 -5.46
CA ASP A 42 -22.96 -19.58 -4.64
C ASP A 42 -22.50 -18.62 -3.55
N ASP A 43 -21.30 -18.83 -2.99
CA ASP A 43 -20.69 -17.86 -2.09
C ASP A 43 -20.42 -16.54 -2.80
N ALA A 44 -19.85 -16.58 -4.01
CA ALA A 44 -19.49 -15.39 -4.77
C ALA A 44 -20.70 -14.55 -5.21
N ARG A 45 -21.91 -15.13 -5.27
CA ARG A 45 -23.16 -14.37 -5.50
C ARG A 45 -23.42 -13.31 -4.42
N ARG A 46 -22.84 -13.44 -3.22
CA ARG A 46 -22.91 -12.38 -2.19
C ARG A 46 -22.20 -11.10 -2.61
N LEU A 47 -21.19 -11.22 -3.47
CA LEU A 47 -20.50 -10.06 -4.05
C LEU A 47 -21.41 -9.40 -5.09
N ASP A 48 -21.83 -10.16 -6.11
CA ASP A 48 -22.76 -9.71 -7.15
C ASP A 48 -23.80 -10.79 -7.46
N ASP A 49 -25.08 -10.53 -7.18
CA ASP A 49 -26.16 -11.46 -7.49
C ASP A 49 -26.68 -11.32 -8.93
N LYS A 50 -26.27 -10.27 -9.65
CA LYS A 50 -26.75 -9.94 -11.01
C LYS A 50 -25.94 -10.61 -12.11
N VAL A 51 -24.76 -11.13 -11.78
CA VAL A 51 -23.90 -11.84 -12.73
C VAL A 51 -23.95 -13.35 -12.52
N THR A 52 -23.66 -14.10 -13.58
CA THR A 52 -23.48 -15.55 -13.48
C THR A 52 -22.05 -15.85 -13.07
N TRP A 53 -21.86 -16.54 -11.95
CA TRP A 53 -20.55 -16.94 -11.46
C TRP A 53 -20.15 -18.31 -11.99
N THR A 54 -18.90 -18.42 -12.44
CA THR A 54 -18.31 -19.65 -12.95
C THR A 54 -16.99 -19.92 -12.24
N GLU A 55 -16.72 -21.17 -11.89
CA GLU A 55 -15.40 -21.60 -11.46
C GLU A 55 -14.48 -21.73 -12.68
N THR A 56 -13.44 -20.89 -12.75
CA THR A 56 -12.48 -20.92 -13.88
C THR A 56 -11.20 -21.65 -13.54
N LEU A 57 -10.94 -21.86 -12.24
CA LEU A 57 -9.74 -22.53 -11.75
C LEU A 57 -10.01 -23.15 -10.38
N THR A 58 -9.56 -24.39 -10.18
CA THR A 58 -9.27 -24.97 -8.87
C THR A 58 -8.00 -25.79 -8.97
N GLN A 59 -7.01 -25.53 -8.13
CA GLN A 59 -5.77 -26.29 -8.10
C GLN A 59 -5.10 -26.32 -6.72
N SER A 60 -4.32 -27.36 -6.47
CA SER A 60 -3.49 -27.51 -5.27
C SER A 60 -2.01 -27.17 -5.51
N ARG A 61 -1.57 -27.24 -6.77
CA ARG A 61 -0.21 -26.88 -7.16
C ARG A 61 -0.17 -25.40 -7.47
N VAL A 62 0.69 -24.67 -6.76
CA VAL A 62 0.91 -23.24 -6.98
C VAL A 62 2.20 -23.05 -7.75
N ASP A 63 2.13 -22.38 -8.90
CA ASP A 63 3.27 -22.03 -9.74
C ASP A 63 3.16 -20.59 -10.27
N ALA A 64 4.07 -20.20 -11.14
CA ALA A 64 4.13 -18.84 -11.68
C ALA A 64 2.91 -18.43 -12.52
N SER A 65 2.12 -19.40 -13.02
CA SER A 65 0.90 -19.14 -13.81
C SER A 65 -0.36 -19.06 -12.95
N THR A 66 -0.31 -19.58 -11.73
CA THR A 66 -1.43 -19.53 -10.79
C THR A 66 -1.74 -18.05 -10.46
N PRO A 67 -3.00 -17.60 -10.51
CA PRO A 67 -3.39 -16.26 -10.05
C PRO A 67 -2.97 -16.01 -8.60
N ARG A 68 -2.74 -14.75 -8.24
CA ARG A 68 -2.38 -14.32 -6.87
C ARG A 68 -3.21 -13.13 -6.47
N ALA A 69 -3.54 -13.05 -5.19
CA ALA A 69 -4.13 -11.87 -4.61
C ALA A 69 -3.27 -10.62 -4.87
N ASN A 70 -3.92 -9.50 -5.12
CA ASN A 70 -3.26 -8.20 -5.20
C ASN A 70 -2.57 -7.87 -3.87
N CYS A 71 -1.54 -7.01 -3.91
CA CYS A 71 -0.71 -6.60 -2.78
C CYS A 71 0.07 -7.73 -2.05
N LEU A 72 -0.04 -8.99 -2.46
CA LEU A 72 0.65 -10.12 -1.82
C LEU A 72 1.66 -10.81 -2.73
N THR A 73 2.77 -11.22 -2.12
CA THR A 73 3.80 -12.09 -2.68
C THR A 73 4.01 -13.25 -1.70
N THR A 74 3.38 -14.37 -2.00
CA THR A 74 3.22 -15.52 -1.09
C THR A 74 4.51 -16.31 -0.86
N ASP A 75 5.53 -16.11 -1.69
CA ASP A 75 6.84 -16.77 -1.66
C ASP A 75 7.99 -15.77 -1.41
N ALA A 76 7.68 -14.60 -0.85
CA ALA A 76 8.68 -13.61 -0.49
C ALA A 76 9.70 -14.15 0.54
N GLN A 77 10.89 -13.54 0.56
CA GLN A 77 11.94 -13.89 1.52
C GLN A 77 11.41 -13.82 2.97
N GLY A 78 11.71 -14.86 3.74
CA GLY A 78 11.31 -14.95 5.16
C GLY A 78 9.92 -15.52 5.40
N VAL A 79 9.09 -15.70 4.35
CA VAL A 79 7.82 -16.41 4.47
C VAL A 79 8.10 -17.92 4.61
N PRO A 80 7.64 -18.58 5.69
CA PRO A 80 7.73 -20.03 5.80
C PRO A 80 7.07 -20.73 4.61
N LEU A 81 7.59 -21.89 4.19
CA LEU A 81 6.99 -22.63 3.09
C LEU A 81 5.70 -23.32 3.54
N PRO A 82 4.57 -23.12 2.84
CA PRO A 82 3.36 -23.89 3.11
C PRO A 82 3.58 -25.36 2.74
N GLN A 83 3.02 -26.27 3.54
CA GLN A 83 3.04 -27.72 3.30
C GLN A 83 1.93 -28.16 2.36
N ALA A 84 0.86 -27.38 2.27
CA ALA A 84 -0.19 -27.54 1.27
C ALA A 84 -0.74 -26.16 0.89
N ALA A 85 -1.21 -26.04 -0.35
CA ALA A 85 -1.93 -24.87 -0.83
C ALA A 85 -3.15 -25.32 -1.64
N MET A 86 -4.17 -24.47 -1.68
CA MET A 86 -5.37 -24.63 -2.49
C MET A 86 -5.76 -23.26 -3.03
N VAL A 87 -6.00 -23.16 -4.33
CA VAL A 87 -6.40 -21.91 -4.99
C VAL A 87 -7.63 -22.16 -5.84
N ARG A 88 -8.60 -21.26 -5.75
CA ARG A 88 -9.77 -21.24 -6.63
C ARG A 88 -10.06 -19.83 -7.11
N ASN A 89 -10.33 -19.71 -8.41
CA ASN A 89 -10.78 -18.48 -9.02
C ASN A 89 -12.23 -18.63 -9.50
N LEU A 90 -13.06 -17.70 -9.07
CA LEU A 90 -14.46 -17.57 -9.49
C LEU A 90 -14.60 -16.30 -10.31
N GLN A 91 -15.15 -16.38 -11.51
CA GLN A 91 -15.35 -15.24 -12.40
C GLN A 91 -16.85 -14.93 -12.53
N GLY A 92 -17.19 -13.64 -12.44
CA GLY A 92 -18.54 -13.12 -12.59
C GLY A 92 -18.79 -12.59 -14.00
N GLY A 93 -19.72 -13.21 -14.73
CA GLY A 93 -20.08 -12.81 -16.08
C GLY A 93 -18.95 -13.01 -17.10
N GLY A 94 -18.95 -12.19 -18.15
CA GLY A 94 -17.92 -12.23 -19.20
C GLY A 94 -16.67 -11.38 -18.93
N ASP A 95 -16.64 -10.63 -17.83
CA ASP A 95 -15.52 -9.74 -17.49
C ASP A 95 -14.50 -10.49 -16.63
N ALA A 96 -13.28 -10.63 -17.16
CA ALA A 96 -12.18 -11.28 -16.47
C ALA A 96 -11.64 -10.47 -15.27
N ASN A 97 -12.14 -9.25 -15.02
CA ASN A 97 -11.76 -8.44 -13.86
C ASN A 97 -12.81 -8.44 -12.74
N THR A 98 -13.97 -9.08 -12.96
CA THR A 98 -14.96 -9.33 -11.91
C THR A 98 -14.71 -10.72 -11.34
N ASN A 99 -13.88 -10.82 -10.30
CA ASN A 99 -13.43 -12.10 -9.75
C ASN A 99 -13.53 -12.18 -8.24
N VAL A 100 -13.54 -13.41 -7.74
CA VAL A 100 -13.20 -13.77 -6.37
C VAL A 100 -12.12 -14.83 -6.43
N LEU A 101 -10.90 -14.46 -6.05
CA LEU A 101 -9.81 -15.39 -5.83
C LEU A 101 -9.81 -15.80 -4.36
N ASN A 102 -9.80 -17.11 -4.10
CA ASN A 102 -9.65 -17.67 -2.77
C ASN A 102 -8.42 -18.58 -2.72
N GLU A 103 -7.48 -18.23 -1.85
CA GLU A 103 -6.26 -18.98 -1.59
C GLU A 103 -6.27 -19.48 -0.14
N ALA A 104 -5.87 -20.73 0.08
CA ALA A 104 -5.69 -21.32 1.40
C ALA A 104 -4.31 -21.96 1.48
N PHE A 105 -3.58 -21.67 2.55
CA PHE A 105 -2.22 -22.14 2.79
C PHE A 105 -2.14 -22.82 4.15
N GLN A 106 -1.70 -24.07 4.18
CA GLN A 106 -1.46 -24.80 5.42
C GLN A 106 0.03 -24.85 5.72
N PHE A 107 0.40 -24.49 6.95
CA PHE A 107 1.77 -24.50 7.44
C PHE A 107 2.00 -25.65 8.43
N GLY A 108 3.28 -25.97 8.67
CA GLY A 108 3.67 -27.03 9.58
C GLY A 108 3.39 -26.76 11.05
N SER A 109 3.22 -25.49 11.41
CA SER A 109 2.94 -25.07 12.77
C SER A 109 2.15 -23.77 12.82
N VAL A 110 1.53 -23.50 13.97
CA VAL A 110 0.88 -22.20 14.25
C VAL A 110 1.90 -21.06 14.22
N GLN A 111 3.14 -21.34 14.62
CA GLN A 111 4.22 -20.35 14.60
C GLN A 111 4.62 -19.96 13.17
N ASP A 112 4.71 -20.93 12.27
CA ASP A 112 5.00 -20.68 10.85
C ASP A 112 3.85 -19.89 10.21
N ALA A 113 2.60 -20.29 10.46
CA ALA A 113 1.42 -19.56 10.00
C ALA A 113 1.38 -18.13 10.56
N THR A 114 1.76 -17.93 11.82
CA THR A 114 1.81 -16.59 12.44
C THR A 114 2.88 -15.71 11.79
N THR A 115 4.06 -16.28 11.51
CA THR A 115 5.16 -15.59 10.84
C THR A 115 4.75 -15.19 9.42
N ALA A 116 4.19 -16.11 8.63
CA ALA A 116 3.67 -15.82 7.30
C ALA A 116 2.56 -14.75 7.33
N ALA A 117 1.58 -14.87 8.24
CA ALA A 117 0.49 -13.91 8.36
C ALA A 117 0.99 -12.50 8.71
N THR A 118 2.01 -12.39 9.56
CA THR A 118 2.62 -11.10 9.93
C THR A 118 3.31 -10.46 8.74
N ILE A 119 4.08 -11.24 7.98
CA ILE A 119 4.75 -10.76 6.76
C ILE A 119 3.71 -10.34 5.71
N TRP A 120 2.68 -11.15 5.45
CA TRP A 120 1.66 -10.83 4.46
C TRP A 120 0.79 -9.65 4.87
N THR A 121 0.48 -9.49 6.16
CA THR A 121 -0.20 -8.29 6.68
C THR A 121 0.63 -7.05 6.39
N THR A 122 1.95 -7.16 6.53
CA THR A 122 2.89 -6.07 6.25
C THR A 122 2.98 -5.77 4.74
N GLN A 123 2.94 -6.80 3.90
CA GLN A 123 2.85 -6.65 2.44
C GLN A 123 1.54 -5.98 2.01
N LEU A 124 0.38 -6.34 2.61
CA LEU A 124 -0.88 -5.63 2.36
C LEU A 124 -0.74 -4.13 2.67
N GLY A 125 -0.08 -3.80 3.79
CA GLY A 125 0.17 -2.43 4.20
C GLY A 125 1.02 -1.62 3.23
N ALA A 126 1.98 -2.26 2.56
CA ALA A 126 2.88 -1.61 1.60
C ALA A 126 2.34 -1.64 0.16
N CYS A 127 1.59 -2.68 -0.19
CA CYS A 127 1.07 -3.01 -1.52
C CYS A 127 2.07 -2.73 -2.66
N GLU A 128 3.29 -3.28 -2.57
CA GLU A 128 4.40 -2.98 -3.50
C GLU A 128 4.26 -3.57 -4.91
N ARG A 129 3.04 -3.89 -5.34
CA ARG A 129 2.76 -4.26 -6.72
C ARG A 129 2.99 -3.03 -7.60
N PRO A 130 3.70 -3.18 -8.75
CA PRO A 130 3.73 -2.12 -9.75
C PRO A 130 2.30 -1.65 -10.03
N VAL A 131 2.11 -0.37 -10.31
CA VAL A 131 0.84 0.20 -10.77
C VAL A 131 -0.34 0.20 -9.76
N SER A 132 -0.17 -0.35 -8.56
CA SER A 132 -1.19 -0.34 -7.50
C SER A 132 -1.19 0.96 -6.67
N TYR A 133 -2.38 1.47 -6.39
CA TYR A 133 -2.65 2.54 -5.45
C TYR A 133 -3.52 2.02 -4.30
N LEU A 134 -3.10 2.25 -3.07
CA LEU A 134 -3.78 1.81 -1.86
C LEU A 134 -4.89 2.80 -1.50
N GLU A 135 -6.13 2.38 -1.68
CA GLU A 135 -7.31 3.21 -1.42
C GLU A 135 -7.56 3.32 0.09
N GLY A 136 -7.39 2.22 0.84
CA GLY A 136 -7.66 2.20 2.27
C GLY A 136 -7.35 0.87 2.96
N GLY A 137 -7.48 0.88 4.29
CA GLY A 137 -7.37 -0.29 5.14
C GLY A 137 -8.73 -0.68 5.73
N TRP A 138 -8.83 -1.92 6.18
CA TRP A 138 -10.03 -2.45 6.83
C TRP A 138 -9.71 -2.93 8.24
N ALA A 139 -10.54 -2.53 9.20
CA ALA A 139 -10.60 -3.14 10.52
C ALA A 139 -11.49 -4.39 10.44
N VAL A 140 -10.86 -5.55 10.24
CA VAL A 140 -11.56 -6.83 10.10
C VAL A 140 -11.66 -7.52 11.47
N SER A 141 -12.84 -8.00 11.83
CA SER A 141 -13.13 -8.63 13.12
C SER A 141 -13.92 -9.92 12.97
N ASN A 142 -13.82 -10.79 13.98
CA ASN A 142 -14.54 -12.06 14.08
C ASN A 142 -14.25 -13.07 12.95
N VAL A 143 -13.03 -13.02 12.39
CA VAL A 143 -12.58 -13.95 11.34
C VAL A 143 -11.21 -14.53 11.69
N GLY A 144 -11.20 -15.74 12.24
CA GLY A 144 -9.97 -16.43 12.63
C GLY A 144 -9.30 -15.83 13.87
N ASP A 145 -8.04 -16.23 14.09
CA ASP A 145 -7.23 -15.75 15.22
C ASP A 145 -6.66 -14.34 14.98
N SER A 146 -6.45 -13.99 13.70
CA SER A 146 -6.00 -12.66 13.27
C SER A 146 -6.45 -12.42 11.85
N SER A 147 -6.82 -11.18 11.53
CA SER A 147 -7.22 -10.79 10.18
C SER A 147 -6.76 -9.38 9.83
N ALA A 148 -6.56 -9.13 8.54
CA ALA A 148 -6.17 -7.84 8.01
C ALA A 148 -6.77 -7.68 6.60
N GLY A 149 -7.02 -6.44 6.18
CA GLY A 149 -7.56 -6.16 4.86
C GLY A 149 -7.18 -4.78 4.35
N VAL A 150 -7.14 -4.68 3.02
CA VAL A 150 -6.94 -3.42 2.29
C VAL A 150 -7.80 -3.38 1.05
N SER A 151 -8.11 -2.17 0.59
CA SER A 151 -8.57 -1.94 -0.78
C SER A 151 -7.50 -1.24 -1.58
N ALA A 152 -7.30 -1.69 -2.81
CA ALA A 152 -6.31 -1.14 -3.72
C ALA A 152 -6.83 -1.15 -5.15
N VAL A 153 -6.38 -0.20 -5.97
CA VAL A 153 -6.71 -0.11 -7.39
C VAL A 153 -5.45 -0.26 -8.22
N VAL A 154 -5.51 -1.17 -9.19
CA VAL A 154 -4.52 -1.29 -10.26
C VAL A 154 -4.86 -0.22 -11.30
N GLN A 155 -4.11 0.89 -11.31
CA GLN A 155 -4.46 2.08 -12.13
C GLN A 155 -3.96 1.98 -13.59
N ASP A 156 -4.14 0.83 -14.22
CA ASP A 156 -3.86 0.66 -15.64
C ASP A 156 -4.85 1.44 -16.51
N LYS A 157 -4.80 1.27 -17.84
CA LYS A 157 -5.75 1.96 -18.74
C LYS A 157 -7.21 1.70 -18.37
N THR A 158 -7.49 0.52 -17.82
CA THR A 158 -8.75 0.18 -17.17
C THR A 158 -8.46 -0.12 -15.72
N SER A 159 -8.98 0.71 -14.81
CA SER A 159 -8.79 0.52 -13.39
C SER A 159 -9.51 -0.74 -12.90
N VAL A 160 -8.78 -1.61 -12.21
CA VAL A 160 -9.35 -2.76 -11.50
C VAL A 160 -9.19 -2.51 -10.01
N HIS A 161 -10.32 -2.47 -9.31
CA HIS A 161 -10.34 -2.29 -7.86
C HIS A 161 -10.40 -3.65 -7.18
N HIS A 162 -9.62 -3.77 -6.12
CA HIS A 162 -9.47 -4.97 -5.32
C HIS A 162 -9.81 -4.66 -3.87
N THR A 163 -10.44 -5.60 -3.20
CA THR A 163 -10.46 -5.68 -1.74
C THR A 163 -9.88 -7.02 -1.35
N VAL A 164 -8.71 -6.97 -0.73
CA VAL A 164 -7.91 -8.13 -0.34
C VAL A 164 -7.95 -8.26 1.17
N MET A 165 -8.35 -9.43 1.64
CA MET A 165 -8.36 -9.74 3.07
C MET A 165 -7.69 -11.09 3.32
N LEU A 166 -6.95 -11.18 4.41
CA LEU A 166 -6.39 -12.42 4.90
C LEU A 166 -6.82 -12.68 6.34
N SER A 167 -6.93 -13.96 6.69
CA SER A 167 -7.14 -14.42 8.06
C SER A 167 -6.32 -15.66 8.33
N ARG A 168 -5.69 -15.69 9.51
CA ARG A 168 -5.04 -16.88 10.05
C ARG A 168 -5.98 -17.55 11.03
N SER A 169 -6.17 -18.86 10.88
CA SER A 169 -6.84 -19.73 11.85
C SER A 169 -5.97 -20.96 12.09
N GLY A 170 -5.34 -21.02 13.26
CA GLY A 170 -4.40 -22.06 13.65
C GLY A 170 -3.23 -22.14 12.68
N THR A 171 -3.10 -23.29 12.01
CA THR A 171 -2.06 -23.58 11.02
C THR A 171 -2.40 -23.15 9.60
N VAL A 172 -3.60 -22.61 9.35
CA VAL A 172 -4.07 -22.23 8.01
C VAL A 172 -4.19 -20.71 7.88
N ILE A 173 -3.72 -20.17 6.77
CA ILE A 173 -4.04 -18.81 6.33
C ILE A 173 -4.96 -18.89 5.12
N THR A 174 -6.07 -18.17 5.18
CA THR A 174 -6.99 -17.98 4.05
C THR A 174 -6.88 -16.55 3.56
N VAL A 175 -6.81 -16.38 2.24
CA VAL A 175 -6.82 -15.09 1.55
C VAL A 175 -8.04 -15.07 0.62
N VAL A 176 -8.72 -13.94 0.59
CA VAL A 176 -9.75 -13.60 -0.39
C VAL A 176 -9.38 -12.29 -1.05
N ASP A 177 -9.27 -12.29 -2.38
CA ASP A 177 -9.16 -11.10 -3.20
C ASP A 177 -10.40 -11.03 -4.10
N ALA A 178 -11.28 -10.08 -3.80
CA ALA A 178 -12.39 -9.73 -4.67
C ALA A 178 -11.97 -8.57 -5.57
N SER A 179 -12.27 -8.66 -6.86
CA SER A 179 -11.93 -7.62 -7.84
C SER A 179 -13.12 -7.22 -8.70
N ARG A 180 -13.17 -5.93 -9.10
CA ARG A 180 -14.14 -5.38 -10.05
C ARG A 180 -13.57 -4.21 -10.86
N PRO A 181 -14.05 -4.01 -12.10
CA PRO A 181 -13.76 -2.78 -12.83
C PRO A 181 -14.46 -1.59 -12.17
N ASN A 182 -13.77 -0.44 -12.08
CA ASN A 182 -14.31 0.87 -11.71
C ASN A 182 -15.04 1.01 -10.34
N THR A 183 -15.15 -0.04 -9.53
CA THR A 183 -15.87 0.00 -8.25
C THR A 183 -15.18 -0.90 -7.24
N THR A 184 -14.78 -0.35 -6.11
CA THR A 184 -14.15 -1.09 -5.02
C THR A 184 -15.14 -2.11 -4.42
N PRO A 185 -14.79 -3.40 -4.35
CA PRO A 185 -15.60 -4.40 -3.67
C PRO A 185 -15.82 -4.06 -2.19
N ASP A 186 -17.06 -4.20 -1.71
CA ASP A 186 -17.45 -3.86 -0.34
C ASP A 186 -16.69 -4.73 0.69
N GLY A 187 -16.01 -4.08 1.65
CA GLY A 187 -15.21 -4.75 2.65
C GLY A 187 -15.99 -5.70 3.55
N ALA A 188 -17.22 -5.35 3.96
CA ALA A 188 -18.04 -6.21 4.80
C ALA A 188 -18.46 -7.48 4.05
N VAL A 189 -18.77 -7.34 2.76
CA VAL A 189 -19.07 -8.51 1.90
C VAL A 189 -17.84 -9.41 1.77
N VAL A 190 -16.65 -8.84 1.53
CA VAL A 190 -15.41 -9.61 1.44
C VAL A 190 -15.03 -10.27 2.77
N ALA A 191 -15.28 -9.62 3.91
CA ALA A 191 -15.10 -10.23 5.23
C ALA A 191 -16.05 -11.43 5.44
N GLY A 192 -17.30 -11.35 4.98
CA GLY A 192 -18.24 -12.47 4.98
C GLY A 192 -17.80 -13.65 4.11
N LEU A 193 -17.21 -13.37 2.94
CA LEU A 193 -16.57 -14.39 2.11
C LEU A 193 -15.39 -15.04 2.84
N LEU A 194 -14.48 -14.24 3.39
CA LEU A 194 -13.34 -14.73 4.15
C LEU A 194 -13.78 -15.59 5.33
N GLY A 195 -14.79 -15.16 6.09
CA GLY A 195 -15.35 -15.91 7.20
C GLY A 195 -15.96 -17.25 6.78
N THR A 196 -16.61 -17.30 5.61
CA THR A 196 -17.14 -18.55 5.05
C THR A 196 -16.04 -19.56 4.75
N ALA A 197 -14.95 -19.11 4.11
CA ALA A 197 -13.82 -19.97 3.80
C ALA A 197 -13.09 -20.43 5.07
N VAL A 198 -12.82 -19.51 6.01
CA VAL A 198 -12.21 -19.84 7.32
C VAL A 198 -13.06 -20.82 8.12
N GLY A 199 -14.38 -20.66 8.11
CA GLY A 199 -15.33 -21.55 8.80
C GLY A 199 -15.26 -23.01 8.33
N ARG A 200 -14.80 -23.26 7.10
CA ARG A 200 -14.63 -24.61 6.55
C ARG A 200 -13.38 -25.32 7.04
N THR A 201 -12.36 -24.59 7.51
CA THR A 201 -11.05 -25.16 7.87
C THR A 201 -10.65 -24.95 9.32
N CYS A 202 -11.19 -23.96 10.01
CA CYS A 202 -10.73 -23.49 11.33
C CYS A 202 -10.60 -24.60 12.39
N GLN A 203 -11.62 -25.47 12.51
CA GLN A 203 -11.62 -26.57 13.49
C GLN A 203 -10.48 -27.55 13.23
N ALA A 204 -10.31 -27.98 11.98
CA ALA A 204 -9.25 -28.89 11.59
C ALA A 204 -7.86 -28.23 11.64
N ALA A 205 -7.79 -26.92 11.38
CA ALA A 205 -6.57 -26.14 11.48
C ALA A 205 -6.12 -25.85 12.92
N GLY A 206 -6.99 -26.11 13.91
CA GLY A 206 -6.75 -25.87 15.33
C GLY A 206 -6.81 -24.40 15.74
N GLY A 207 -7.62 -23.59 15.04
CA GLY A 207 -7.75 -22.15 15.28
C GLY A 207 -9.17 -21.67 15.51
N ALA A 208 -9.33 -20.38 15.78
CA ALA A 208 -10.63 -19.75 15.91
C ALA A 208 -11.43 -19.78 14.60
N CYS A 209 -12.73 -20.04 14.71
CA CYS A 209 -13.65 -19.98 13.58
C CYS A 209 -14.27 -18.59 13.44
N ALA A 210 -14.77 -18.30 12.23
CA ALA A 210 -15.61 -17.14 12.01
C ALA A 210 -16.95 -17.30 12.72
N THR A 211 -17.48 -16.20 13.26
CA THR A 211 -18.81 -16.17 13.90
C THR A 211 -19.70 -15.14 13.22
N ASP A 212 -19.40 -13.86 13.40
CA ASP A 212 -20.09 -12.72 12.78
C ASP A 212 -19.05 -11.81 12.08
N PRO A 213 -18.53 -12.23 10.91
CA PRO A 213 -17.51 -11.49 10.18
C PRO A 213 -17.93 -10.06 9.92
N SER A 214 -17.06 -9.11 10.24
CA SER A 214 -17.30 -7.70 9.96
C SER A 214 -16.02 -7.03 9.49
N ALA A 215 -16.20 -5.98 8.68
CA ALA A 215 -15.15 -5.06 8.30
C ALA A 215 -15.72 -3.64 8.27
N THR A 216 -14.96 -2.70 8.83
CA THR A 216 -15.23 -1.28 8.74
C THR A 216 -13.98 -0.56 8.25
N ASP A 217 -14.14 0.67 7.78
CA ASP A 217 -13.01 1.53 7.42
C ASP A 217 -11.99 1.57 8.57
N GLY A 218 -10.73 1.38 8.22
CA GLY A 218 -9.64 1.32 9.17
C GLY A 218 -8.34 1.88 8.59
N VAL A 219 -7.31 1.88 9.44
CA VAL A 219 -5.97 2.26 9.02
C VAL A 219 -5.34 1.10 8.24
N PRO A 220 -4.69 1.35 7.08
CA PRO A 220 -3.92 0.32 6.41
C PRO A 220 -2.92 -0.36 7.36
N PRO A 221 -2.64 -1.66 7.19
CA PRO A 221 -1.60 -2.32 7.95
C PRO A 221 -0.26 -1.60 7.86
N LYS A 222 0.56 -1.75 8.89
CA LYS A 222 1.91 -1.16 8.95
C LYS A 222 2.78 -1.73 7.84
N THR A 223 3.62 -0.89 7.24
CA THR A 223 4.70 -1.34 6.36
C THR A 223 5.85 -1.92 7.18
N ALA A 224 6.73 -2.70 6.54
CA ALA A 224 7.88 -3.31 7.21
C ALA A 224 8.91 -2.26 7.63
N SER A 225 9.09 -1.28 6.75
CA SER A 225 10.05 -0.19 6.90
C SER A 225 9.29 1.13 6.93
N ASN A 226 9.62 1.96 7.92
CA ASN A 226 9.07 3.30 8.10
C ASN A 226 7.52 3.34 8.16
N PRO A 227 6.90 2.59 9.11
CA PRO A 227 5.42 2.48 9.21
C PRO A 227 4.69 3.79 9.50
N ASP A 228 5.44 4.81 9.89
CA ASP A 228 5.00 6.16 10.20
C ASP A 228 5.00 7.11 8.99
N PHE A 229 5.60 6.69 7.88
CA PHE A 229 5.63 7.42 6.61
C PHE A 229 4.62 6.85 5.61
N LEU A 230 4.34 7.60 4.55
CA LEU A 230 3.62 7.05 3.40
C LEU A 230 4.34 5.82 2.82
N ALA A 231 3.55 4.81 2.44
CA ALA A 231 4.00 3.73 1.57
C ALA A 231 4.04 4.23 0.12
N ASN A 232 4.84 3.60 -0.75
CA ASN A 232 4.86 3.97 -2.17
C ASN A 232 3.46 3.85 -2.81
N ALA A 233 2.67 2.86 -2.40
CA ALA A 233 1.31 2.66 -2.87
C ALA A 233 0.30 3.70 -2.33
N ASP A 234 0.66 4.51 -1.32
CA ASP A 234 -0.21 5.59 -0.84
C ASP A 234 -0.20 6.79 -1.81
N LEU A 235 0.76 6.88 -2.73
CA LEU A 235 0.86 7.96 -3.70
C LEU A 235 0.07 7.60 -4.97
N PRO A 236 -0.95 8.36 -5.35
CA PRO A 236 -1.66 8.12 -6.60
C PRO A 236 -0.77 8.45 -7.79
N ARG A 237 -1.01 7.79 -8.92
CA ARG A 237 -0.37 8.16 -10.19
C ARG A 237 -1.11 9.31 -10.86
N ILE A 238 -0.36 10.08 -11.63
CA ILE A 238 -0.90 11.19 -12.44
C ILE A 238 -1.21 10.70 -13.85
N THR A 239 -0.27 9.99 -14.48
CA THR A 239 -0.51 9.34 -15.77
C THR A 239 -1.05 7.92 -15.58
N PRO A 240 -2.22 7.57 -16.15
CA PRO A 240 -2.73 6.20 -16.10
C PRO A 240 -1.79 5.19 -16.78
N GLY A 241 -1.56 4.04 -16.13
CA GLY A 241 -0.79 2.92 -16.69
C GLY A 241 0.74 3.10 -16.74
N THR A 242 1.29 4.25 -16.34
CA THR A 242 2.74 4.48 -16.24
C THR A 242 3.10 5.07 -14.90
N GLY A 243 4.39 5.09 -14.53
CA GLY A 243 4.83 5.65 -13.26
C GLY A 243 4.93 4.62 -12.14
N ARG A 244 6.07 4.65 -11.44
CA ARG A 244 6.37 3.87 -10.26
C ARG A 244 6.98 4.76 -9.19
N TRP A 245 6.32 4.82 -8.04
CA TRP A 245 6.84 5.54 -6.88
C TRP A 245 7.93 4.75 -6.16
N GLY A 246 9.00 5.44 -5.80
CA GLY A 246 10.06 4.94 -4.94
C GLY A 246 10.45 5.98 -3.90
N GLY A 247 10.23 5.66 -2.63
CA GLY A 247 10.68 6.48 -1.52
C GLY A 247 12.16 6.26 -1.18
N THR A 248 12.89 7.33 -0.86
CA THR A 248 14.25 7.26 -0.32
C THR A 248 14.26 6.65 1.09
N ASP A 249 15.45 6.33 1.59
CA ASP A 249 15.64 6.08 3.01
C ASP A 249 15.23 7.31 3.85
N VAL A 250 14.86 7.07 5.11
CA VAL A 250 14.51 8.13 6.05
C VAL A 250 15.78 8.81 6.57
N ALA A 251 15.87 10.11 6.35
CA ALA A 251 16.93 10.95 6.85
C ALA A 251 16.52 11.66 8.15
N THR A 252 17.45 11.82 9.09
CA THR A 252 17.27 12.64 10.31
C THR A 252 17.97 14.00 10.22
N SER A 253 18.72 14.21 9.14
CA SER A 253 19.35 15.47 8.76
C SER A 253 19.17 15.63 7.26
N PHE A 254 18.68 16.80 6.85
CA PHE A 254 18.25 17.09 5.49
C PHE A 254 18.32 18.59 5.24
N ASP A 255 18.41 18.97 3.97
CA ASP A 255 18.16 20.34 3.55
C ASP A 255 16.67 20.52 3.31
N PHE A 256 16.12 21.66 3.74
CA PHE A 256 14.70 21.95 3.51
C PHE A 256 14.50 22.57 2.13
N PHE A 257 13.64 21.93 1.33
CA PHE A 257 13.17 22.49 0.07
C PHE A 257 11.72 22.95 0.26
N GLY A 258 11.51 24.26 0.15
CA GLY A 258 10.22 24.91 0.34
C GLY A 258 9.74 25.68 -0.90
N SER A 259 8.48 26.09 -0.87
CA SER A 259 7.87 27.04 -1.81
C SER A 259 8.27 28.50 -1.56
N GLN A 260 9.07 28.74 -0.51
CA GLN A 260 9.46 30.04 0.03
C GLN A 260 8.34 30.76 0.81
N CYS A 261 7.13 30.22 0.85
CA CYS A 261 6.00 30.77 1.59
C CYS A 261 5.91 30.28 3.04
N GLU A 262 6.70 29.27 3.42
CA GLU A 262 6.65 28.66 4.75
C GLU A 262 7.16 29.60 5.85
N GLY A 263 7.99 30.60 5.47
CA GLY A 263 8.57 31.58 6.39
C GLY A 263 9.57 31.00 7.40
N LYS A 264 9.85 29.70 7.32
CA LYS A 264 10.76 28.96 8.19
C LYS A 264 11.46 27.86 7.40
N ASP A 265 12.67 27.55 7.83
CA ASP A 265 13.40 26.36 7.40
C ASP A 265 13.06 25.19 8.34
N LEU A 266 12.36 24.17 7.85
CA LEU A 266 11.93 23.03 8.67
C LEU A 266 13.10 22.13 9.10
N ALA A 267 14.24 22.17 8.43
CA ALA A 267 15.44 21.46 8.87
C ALA A 267 15.98 22.04 10.18
N ASN A 268 15.82 23.35 10.37
CA ASN A 268 16.46 24.10 11.45
C ASN A 268 15.51 24.80 12.42
N VAL A 269 14.19 24.69 12.21
CA VAL A 269 13.19 25.31 13.10
C VAL A 269 13.35 24.83 14.54
N ALA A 270 13.33 25.74 15.51
CA ALA A 270 13.46 25.39 16.93
C ALA A 270 12.21 24.64 17.45
N GLY A 271 12.41 23.80 18.48
CA GLY A 271 11.31 23.12 19.20
C GLY A 271 11.22 21.61 19.02
N PRO A 272 11.27 21.05 17.79
CA PRO A 272 11.17 19.61 17.61
C PRO A 272 12.27 18.82 18.34
N THR A 273 11.87 17.76 19.05
CA THR A 273 12.74 16.75 19.67
C THR A 273 13.24 15.73 18.66
N ALA A 274 12.52 15.52 17.57
CA ALA A 274 12.92 14.69 16.45
C ALA A 274 12.49 15.32 15.12
N ARG A 275 13.32 15.11 14.08
CA ARG A 275 13.04 15.52 12.70
C ARG A 275 13.40 14.36 11.79
N ARG A 276 12.50 14.06 10.87
CA ARG A 276 12.70 12.99 9.89
C ARG A 276 12.14 13.43 8.55
N HIS A 277 12.79 13.00 7.48
CA HIS A 277 12.45 13.35 6.11
C HIS A 277 12.63 12.15 5.21
N ARG A 278 11.81 12.06 4.17
CA ARG A 278 12.13 11.29 2.97
C ARG A 278 11.45 11.91 1.75
N ALA A 279 11.96 11.59 0.58
CA ALA A 279 11.37 11.97 -0.69
C ALA A 279 10.81 10.73 -1.42
N TYR A 280 9.70 10.89 -2.12
CA TYR A 280 9.14 9.93 -3.05
C TYR A 280 9.36 10.43 -4.46
N LEU A 281 10.05 9.65 -5.28
CA LEU A 281 10.34 9.98 -6.67
C LEU A 281 9.54 9.07 -7.59
N ILE A 282 9.00 9.64 -8.66
CA ILE A 282 8.32 8.86 -9.70
C ILE A 282 9.31 8.49 -10.79
N GLN A 283 9.39 7.20 -11.09
CA GLN A 283 10.17 6.64 -12.19
C GLN A 283 9.21 6.08 -13.24
N GLU A 284 9.72 5.76 -14.44
CA GLU A 284 8.92 5.09 -15.48
C GLU A 284 7.66 5.87 -15.93
N ASP A 285 7.69 7.20 -15.80
CA ASP A 285 6.70 8.12 -16.36
C ASP A 285 7.42 9.19 -17.19
N ALA A 286 7.25 9.13 -18.52
CA ALA A 286 7.90 10.06 -19.44
C ALA A 286 7.29 11.47 -19.42
N ALA A 287 6.08 11.62 -18.87
CA ALA A 287 5.42 12.92 -18.71
C ALA A 287 5.85 13.62 -17.41
N ALA A 288 6.38 12.87 -16.44
CA ALA A 288 6.84 13.43 -15.18
C ALA A 288 8.07 14.32 -15.36
N PRO A 289 8.04 15.58 -14.89
CA PRO A 289 9.24 16.41 -14.82
C PRO A 289 10.33 15.77 -13.96
N GLN A 290 11.60 16.00 -14.30
CA GLN A 290 12.73 15.46 -13.52
C GLN A 290 12.76 15.93 -12.06
N THR A 291 12.16 17.09 -11.77
CA THR A 291 12.06 17.65 -10.42
C THR A 291 10.82 17.17 -9.66
N PHE A 292 9.97 16.33 -10.27
CA PHE A 292 8.72 15.91 -9.66
C PHE A 292 8.95 14.81 -8.62
N GLY A 293 8.63 15.14 -7.37
CA GLY A 293 8.69 14.23 -6.24
C GLY A 293 7.94 14.81 -5.05
N VAL A 294 7.48 13.94 -4.15
CA VAL A 294 6.83 14.37 -2.91
C VAL A 294 7.83 14.30 -1.78
N ASP A 295 8.08 15.42 -1.13
CA ASP A 295 8.82 15.47 0.13
C ASP A 295 7.85 15.30 1.30
N GLU A 296 8.19 14.42 2.23
CA GLU A 296 7.47 14.22 3.50
C GLU A 296 8.41 14.49 4.66
N TYR A 297 8.07 15.50 5.46
CA TYR A 297 8.78 15.88 6.67
C TYR A 297 7.90 15.56 7.88
N ILE A 298 8.47 14.92 8.90
CA ILE A 298 7.83 14.67 10.19
C ILE A 298 8.65 15.33 11.29
N LEU A 299 8.02 16.28 11.99
CA LEU A 299 8.60 16.99 13.13
C LEU A 299 7.82 16.61 14.40
N THR A 300 8.49 16.00 15.37
CA THR A 300 7.89 15.64 16.66
C THR A 300 8.32 16.62 17.73
N PHE A 301 7.37 17.14 18.50
CA PHE A 301 7.57 18.13 19.55
C PHE A 301 7.49 17.51 20.95
N PRO A 302 7.97 18.20 21.99
CA PRO A 302 7.81 17.71 23.37
C PRO A 302 6.33 17.64 23.79
N ASP A 303 5.48 18.52 23.26
CA ASP A 303 4.07 18.60 23.60
C ASP A 303 3.22 19.14 22.43
N ARG A 304 1.90 19.00 22.57
CA ARG A 304 0.91 19.46 21.59
C ARG A 304 0.97 20.98 21.37
N GLN A 305 1.16 21.76 22.43
CA GLN A 305 1.15 23.21 22.37
C GLN A 305 2.29 23.74 21.49
N SER A 306 3.46 23.13 21.57
CA SER A 306 4.62 23.46 20.75
C SER A 306 4.39 23.11 19.28
N ALA A 307 3.73 21.98 19.00
CA ALA A 307 3.31 21.61 17.64
C ALA A 307 2.26 22.60 17.09
N ASP A 308 1.25 22.97 17.88
CA ASP A 308 0.22 23.95 17.51
C ASP A 308 0.82 25.31 17.15
N ALA A 309 1.85 25.74 17.89
CA ALA A 309 2.56 26.99 17.61
C ALA A 309 3.25 26.95 16.24
N LEU A 310 3.94 25.85 15.90
CA LEU A 310 4.53 25.69 14.57
C LEU A 310 3.45 25.69 13.48
N VAL A 311 2.36 24.94 13.68
CA VAL A 311 1.26 24.85 12.70
C VAL A 311 0.66 26.22 12.43
N LYS A 312 0.42 27.01 13.48
CA LYS A 312 -0.08 28.38 13.38
C LYS A 312 0.87 29.29 12.61
N ASP A 313 2.17 29.23 12.95
CA ASP A 313 3.18 30.07 12.30
C ASP A 313 3.32 29.76 10.81
N ILE A 314 3.48 28.48 10.44
CA ILE A 314 3.62 28.07 9.03
C ILE A 314 2.35 28.41 8.25
N SER A 315 1.18 28.05 8.79
CA SER A 315 -0.10 28.33 8.11
C SER A 315 -0.31 29.83 7.91
N GLY A 316 0.01 30.64 8.91
CA GLY A 316 -0.09 32.10 8.83
C GLY A 316 0.89 32.70 7.81
N SER A 317 2.11 32.16 7.73
CA SER A 317 3.10 32.56 6.73
C SER A 317 2.63 32.25 5.31
N ILE A 318 2.14 31.02 5.08
CA ILE A 318 1.63 30.61 3.76
C ILE A 318 0.41 31.46 3.38
N ASP A 319 -0.57 31.61 4.28
CA ASP A 319 -1.79 32.40 4.03
C ASP A 319 -1.52 33.88 3.73
N GLY A 320 -0.43 34.44 4.25
CA GLY A 320 -0.02 35.83 4.03
C GLY A 320 1.02 36.01 2.93
N CYS A 321 1.48 34.94 2.28
CA CYS A 321 2.66 34.98 1.42
C CYS A 321 2.44 35.86 0.17
N ASP A 322 1.24 35.87 -0.40
CA ASP A 322 0.89 36.72 -1.56
C ASP A 322 0.97 38.23 -1.25
N LYS A 323 0.77 38.61 0.01
CA LYS A 323 0.93 39.99 0.51
C LYS A 323 2.38 40.32 0.81
N ALA A 324 3.15 39.34 1.29
CA ALA A 324 4.55 39.52 1.64
C ALA A 324 5.49 39.46 0.42
N MET A 325 5.10 38.71 -0.62
CA MET A 325 5.89 38.44 -1.82
C MET A 325 5.02 38.64 -3.07
N LEU A 326 5.26 39.73 -3.81
CA LEU A 326 4.49 40.07 -5.02
C LEU A 326 4.60 39.02 -6.14
N THR A 327 5.60 38.15 -6.09
CA THR A 327 5.79 37.03 -7.02
C THR A 327 4.97 35.80 -6.66
N ALA A 328 4.38 35.75 -5.46
CA ALA A 328 3.64 34.61 -4.95
C ALA A 328 2.13 34.77 -5.17
N LYS A 329 1.48 33.67 -5.55
CA LYS A 329 0.03 33.50 -5.44
C LYS A 329 -0.25 32.29 -4.57
N VAL A 330 -1.20 32.42 -3.65
CA VAL A 330 -1.59 31.36 -2.74
C VAL A 330 -3.08 31.09 -2.90
N ASP A 331 -3.42 29.84 -3.16
CA ASP A 331 -4.79 29.36 -3.16
C ASP A 331 -4.92 28.31 -2.05
N LYS A 332 -5.67 28.63 -0.97
CA LYS A 332 -6.04 27.61 0.01
C LYS A 332 -6.99 26.63 -0.67
N THR A 333 -6.68 25.34 -0.61
CA THR A 333 -7.47 24.30 -1.29
C THR A 333 -8.46 23.64 -0.37
N ASP A 334 -7.97 22.90 0.63
CA ASP A 334 -8.83 22.05 1.46
C ASP A 334 -8.33 21.98 2.90
N ASP A 335 -9.26 21.82 3.84
CA ASP A 335 -8.95 21.38 5.20
C ASP A 335 -8.80 19.86 5.22
N LEU A 336 -7.85 19.36 6.01
CA LEU A 336 -7.58 17.94 6.20
C LEU A 336 -8.31 17.47 7.46
N SER A 337 -9.06 16.37 7.36
CA SER A 337 -9.74 15.75 8.48
C SER A 337 -9.85 14.24 8.27
N ALA A 338 -9.13 13.49 9.11
CA ALA A 338 -9.17 12.04 9.09
C ALA A 338 -9.05 11.46 10.51
N LYS A 339 -9.39 10.18 10.62
CA LYS A 339 -9.17 9.39 11.84
C LYS A 339 -8.05 8.40 11.61
N GLY A 340 -7.02 8.47 12.45
CA GLY A 340 -5.95 7.51 12.54
C GLY A 340 -6.26 6.33 13.46
N ALA A 341 -5.24 5.56 13.79
CA ALA A 341 -5.31 4.39 14.64
C ALA A 341 -5.75 4.77 16.05
N GLY A 342 -6.75 4.05 16.57
CA GLY A 342 -7.38 4.36 17.86
C GLY A 342 -8.20 5.65 17.85
N ASP A 343 -8.82 5.99 16.71
CA ASP A 343 -9.63 7.20 16.51
C ASP A 343 -8.86 8.53 16.72
N ARG A 344 -7.52 8.51 16.70
CA ARG A 344 -6.70 9.72 16.81
C ARG A 344 -7.02 10.70 15.68
N ALA A 345 -7.33 11.95 16.04
CA ALA A 345 -7.68 12.96 15.06
C ALA A 345 -6.45 13.42 14.27
N VAL A 346 -6.55 13.34 12.95
CA VAL A 346 -5.64 13.99 12.00
C VAL A 346 -6.33 15.23 11.49
N THR A 347 -5.72 16.39 11.73
CA THR A 347 -6.24 17.69 11.30
C THR A 347 -5.19 18.45 10.55
N GLY A 348 -5.57 19.28 9.59
CA GLY A 348 -4.60 20.05 8.85
C GLY A 348 -5.20 20.86 7.74
N ARG A 349 -4.33 21.31 6.82
CA ARG A 349 -4.70 22.16 5.71
C ARG A 349 -3.81 21.90 4.49
N SER A 350 -4.30 22.28 3.32
CA SER A 350 -3.55 22.23 2.07
C SER A 350 -3.66 23.53 1.26
N TRP A 351 -2.64 23.75 0.43
CA TRP A 351 -2.51 24.93 -0.42
C TRP A 351 -1.93 24.58 -1.77
N VAL A 352 -2.24 25.43 -2.75
CA VAL A 352 -1.47 25.58 -3.99
C VAL A 352 -0.74 26.91 -3.91
N VAL A 353 0.58 26.88 -4.08
CA VAL A 353 1.42 28.08 -4.15
C VAL A 353 2.01 28.17 -5.55
N THR A 354 1.92 29.35 -6.17
CA THR A 354 2.57 29.63 -7.45
C THR A 354 3.56 30.76 -7.27
N GLN A 355 4.82 30.51 -7.58
CA GLN A 355 5.90 31.51 -7.56
C GLN A 355 6.26 31.92 -8.98
N GLN A 356 6.30 33.22 -9.23
CA GLN A 356 6.86 33.77 -10.46
C GLN A 356 8.38 33.75 -10.39
N VAL A 357 9.02 32.91 -11.21
CA VAL A 357 10.48 32.76 -11.26
C VAL A 357 11.12 33.82 -12.15
N ASN A 358 10.44 34.17 -13.24
CA ASN A 358 10.82 35.28 -14.13
C ASN A 358 9.57 35.83 -14.85
N GLN A 359 9.73 36.73 -15.82
CA GLN A 359 8.61 37.36 -16.54
C GLN A 359 7.68 36.36 -17.25
N THR A 360 8.18 35.16 -17.57
CA THR A 360 7.48 34.15 -18.38
C THR A 360 7.30 32.79 -17.70
N SER A 361 8.08 32.50 -16.65
CA SER A 361 8.09 31.21 -15.98
C SER A 361 7.52 31.29 -14.57
N LYS A 362 6.69 30.31 -14.24
CA LYS A 362 6.12 30.12 -12.90
C LYS A 362 6.43 28.72 -12.43
N GLN A 363 6.63 28.57 -11.12
CA GLN A 363 6.73 27.28 -10.46
C GLN A 363 5.52 27.11 -9.55
N LYS A 364 4.82 25.98 -9.70
CA LYS A 364 3.69 25.62 -8.86
C LYS A 364 4.14 24.62 -7.80
N TYR A 365 3.54 24.71 -6.63
CA TYR A 365 3.76 23.79 -5.51
C TYR A 365 2.41 23.40 -4.93
N ARG A 366 2.30 22.15 -4.49
CA ARG A 366 1.24 21.74 -3.57
C ARG A 366 1.84 21.49 -2.21
N LEU A 367 1.20 22.04 -1.18
CA LEU A 367 1.62 21.97 0.20
C LEU A 367 0.51 21.32 1.02
N ALA A 368 0.85 20.45 1.95
CA ALA A 368 -0.07 19.98 2.97
C ALA A 368 0.60 20.00 4.33
N LEU A 369 -0.10 20.49 5.34
CA LEU A 369 0.36 20.52 6.72
C LEU A 369 -0.66 19.75 7.56
N ALA A 370 -0.31 18.55 7.97
CA ALA A 370 -1.12 17.71 8.84
C ALA A 370 -0.53 17.70 10.25
N GLN A 371 -1.39 17.52 11.23
CA GLN A 371 -1.02 17.42 12.64
C GLN A 371 -1.75 16.25 13.28
N ILE A 372 -1.02 15.51 14.09
CA ILE A 372 -1.55 14.46 14.96
C ILE A 372 -0.76 14.48 16.27
N ASP A 373 -1.47 14.52 17.40
CA ASP A 373 -0.88 14.68 18.73
C ASP A 373 0.19 15.81 18.73
N ASN A 374 1.40 15.52 19.20
CA ASN A 374 2.55 16.44 19.24
C ASN A 374 3.42 16.41 17.95
N SER A 375 2.92 15.85 16.86
CA SER A 375 3.68 15.73 15.61
C SER A 375 3.04 16.53 14.48
N VAL A 376 3.90 17.15 13.67
CA VAL A 376 3.54 17.94 12.49
C VAL A 376 4.15 17.26 11.26
N ILE A 377 3.33 17.03 10.25
CA ILE A 377 3.71 16.46 8.98
C ILE A 377 3.58 17.54 7.92
N TYR A 378 4.64 17.76 7.14
CA TYR A 378 4.63 18.66 6.00
C TYR A 378 4.88 17.87 4.73
N LEU A 379 3.93 17.95 3.78
CA LEU A 379 4.11 17.44 2.43
C LEU A 379 4.32 18.59 1.46
N LEU A 380 5.24 18.40 0.53
CA LEU A 380 5.49 19.33 -0.55
C LEU A 380 5.72 18.57 -1.85
N VAL A 381 5.20 19.11 -2.95
CA VAL A 381 5.58 18.66 -4.30
C VAL A 381 5.66 19.86 -5.24
N PRO A 382 6.77 20.03 -5.98
CA PRO A 382 6.81 20.94 -7.11
C PRO A 382 6.01 20.33 -8.28
N THR A 383 5.06 21.08 -8.82
CA THR A 383 4.17 20.64 -9.89
C THR A 383 4.22 21.59 -11.08
N GLY A 384 3.62 21.19 -12.19
CA GLY A 384 3.46 22.05 -13.37
C GLY A 384 2.03 21.98 -13.90
N ASP A 385 1.70 22.79 -14.90
CA ASP A 385 0.35 22.83 -15.45
C ASP A 385 -0.06 21.51 -16.12
N ALA A 386 0.90 20.76 -16.66
CA ALA A 386 0.67 19.52 -17.40
C ALA A 386 0.78 18.25 -16.55
N TYR A 387 1.35 18.33 -15.35
CA TYR A 387 1.62 17.17 -14.49
C TYR A 387 1.46 17.58 -13.02
N ASP A 388 0.29 17.27 -12.47
CA ASP A 388 -0.15 17.74 -11.17
C ASP A 388 -1.14 16.76 -10.53
N PHE A 389 -1.16 16.73 -9.20
CA PHE A 389 -2.26 16.11 -8.47
C PHE A 389 -3.52 16.96 -8.59
N THR A 390 -4.69 16.35 -8.46
CA THR A 390 -5.92 17.10 -8.16
C THR A 390 -5.92 17.55 -6.70
N ASN A 391 -6.76 18.53 -6.35
CA ASN A 391 -6.93 18.94 -4.95
C ASN A 391 -7.41 17.77 -4.07
N ALA A 392 -8.34 16.95 -4.57
CA ALA A 392 -8.83 15.78 -3.86
C ALA A 392 -7.74 14.73 -3.61
N GLN A 393 -6.91 14.44 -4.61
CA GLN A 393 -5.77 13.52 -4.44
C GLN A 393 -4.76 14.05 -3.42
N TRP A 394 -4.45 15.35 -3.47
CA TRP A 394 -3.49 15.97 -2.56
C TRP A 394 -4.01 16.03 -1.11
N LYS A 395 -5.30 16.36 -0.93
CA LYS A 395 -6.00 16.27 0.37
C LYS A 395 -5.91 14.86 0.94
N ALA A 396 -6.28 13.85 0.14
CA ALA A 396 -6.26 12.45 0.56
C ALA A 396 -4.84 11.99 0.94
N LEU A 397 -3.81 12.46 0.23
CA LEU A 397 -2.41 12.15 0.55
C LEU A 397 -1.98 12.77 1.89
N GLY A 398 -2.33 14.03 2.14
CA GLY A 398 -2.07 14.70 3.43
C GLY A 398 -2.76 14.01 4.61
N GLU A 399 -4.01 13.57 4.41
CA GLU A 399 -4.75 12.77 5.40
C GLU A 399 -4.11 11.41 5.63
N ARG A 400 -3.70 10.71 4.55
CA ARG A 400 -3.04 9.41 4.61
C ARG A 400 -1.71 9.46 5.37
N ALA A 401 -0.93 10.52 5.21
CA ALA A 401 0.33 10.70 5.93
C ALA A 401 0.11 10.76 7.45
N GLY A 402 -0.89 11.55 7.92
CA GLY A 402 -1.28 11.57 9.33
C GLY A 402 -1.80 10.22 9.82
N VAL A 403 -2.57 9.52 8.99
CA VAL A 403 -3.07 8.17 9.29
C VAL A 403 -1.92 7.15 9.44
N ARG A 404 -0.86 7.21 8.61
CA ARG A 404 0.32 6.34 8.75
C ARG A 404 1.04 6.59 10.07
N LEU A 405 1.38 7.85 10.36
CA LEU A 405 2.04 8.23 11.61
C LEU A 405 1.26 7.78 12.85
N SER A 406 -0.06 7.89 12.83
CA SER A 406 -0.93 7.48 13.94
C SER A 406 -0.73 6.02 14.37
N SER A 407 -0.31 5.15 13.45
CA SER A 407 -0.14 3.72 13.71
C SER A 407 1.06 3.43 14.63
N THR A 408 1.98 4.37 14.78
CA THR A 408 3.20 4.22 15.59
C THR A 408 3.18 5.00 16.92
N LEU A 409 2.10 5.75 17.17
CA LEU A 409 1.93 6.61 18.35
C LEU A 409 1.23 5.91 19.53
#